data_AF-A0A970KJV1-F1
#
_entry.id   AF-A0A970KJV1-F1
#
_cell.length_a   1.000
_cell.length_b   1.000
_cell.length_c   1.000
_cell.angle_alpha   90.00
_cell.angle_beta   90.00
_cell.angle_gamma   90.00
#
_symmetry.space_group_name_H-M   'P 1'
#
loop_
_entity.id
_entity.type
_entity.pdbx_description
1 polymer ?
#
loop_
_entity_poly.entity_id
_entity_poly.type
_entity_poly.pdbx_seq_one_letter_code
_entity_poly.pdbx_strand_id
1 'polypeptide(L)'
;MRRFYGVAAIIGLLISLPLNLIQHAEIRRLHRHVAALEAMPGPRENSRNTSVARGAFGAGRAAGQPRGSAGVPAEQMPSGTSAVPEAADTAARQTPAAAGVEEPPPAADRAAPVWQVFSRPSSGQFSPEQIQALTNSIALYPNGVRVVSGTGPEAVREVDPLAANLIHGFGLLGQGSKADAATVFESILAACPLWPYGLYYLSLATGKRSHMEEAAELLHYLETLDRATPETRLYRALAGLFLNDAEALKEWLAVYDVEGASPPQMMLGPLYVPGNLPPATLRRLEAVSWLPLLHTSDAVR
;
A
#
# COMPACT_ATOMS: atom_id res chain seq x y z
N MET A 1 35.92 -44.27 -0.98
CA MET A 1 34.89 -43.23 -1.26
C MET A 1 35.25 -41.80 -0.80
N ARG A 2 36.09 -41.54 0.22
CA ARG A 2 36.33 -40.16 0.73
C ARG A 2 36.92 -39.11 -0.24
N ARG A 3 37.51 -39.48 -1.39
CA ARG A 3 38.19 -38.51 -2.30
C ARG A 3 37.26 -37.71 -3.22
N PHE A 4 36.03 -38.15 -3.47
CA PHE A 4 35.13 -37.45 -4.41
C PHE A 4 34.44 -36.22 -3.83
N TYR A 5 34.20 -36.17 -2.52
CA TYR A 5 33.55 -35.04 -1.85
C TYR A 5 34.33 -33.72 -1.95
N GLY A 6 35.67 -33.77 -2.00
CA GLY A 6 36.50 -32.57 -2.14
C GLY A 6 36.31 -31.85 -3.48
N VAL A 7 36.14 -32.60 -4.57
CA VAL A 7 35.99 -32.02 -5.92
C VAL A 7 34.63 -31.32 -6.06
N ALA A 8 33.55 -31.92 -5.55
CA ALA A 8 32.23 -31.32 -5.57
C ALA A 8 32.17 -30.00 -4.76
N ALA A 9 32.82 -29.98 -3.59
CA ALA A 9 32.89 -28.76 -2.76
C ALA A 9 33.66 -27.63 -3.46
N ILE A 10 34.77 -27.93 -4.14
CA ILE A 10 35.55 -26.94 -4.90
C ILE A 10 34.74 -26.37 -6.07
N ILE A 11 34.01 -27.20 -6.81
CA ILE A 11 33.15 -26.74 -7.92
C ILE A 11 32.03 -25.85 -7.39
N GLY A 12 31.36 -26.23 -6.30
CA GLY A 12 30.32 -25.40 -5.67
C GLY A 12 30.84 -24.04 -5.21
N LEU A 13 32.07 -23.98 -4.67
CA LEU A 13 32.71 -22.74 -4.25
C LEU A 13 33.14 -21.86 -5.45
N LEU A 14 33.63 -22.47 -6.53
CA LEU A 14 33.99 -21.77 -7.77
C LEU A 14 32.78 -21.16 -8.50
N ILE A 15 31.58 -21.72 -8.35
CA ILE A 15 30.35 -21.19 -8.96
C ILE A 15 29.67 -20.16 -8.06
N SER A 16 29.63 -20.38 -6.74
CA SER A 16 28.94 -19.47 -5.80
C SER A 16 29.69 -18.15 -5.58
N LEU A 17 31.02 -18.18 -5.58
CA LEU A 17 31.86 -16.99 -5.34
C LEU A 17 31.68 -15.87 -6.38
N PRO A 18 31.72 -16.11 -7.71
CA PRO A 18 31.44 -15.05 -8.70
C PRO A 18 29.99 -14.56 -8.65
N LEU A 19 29.01 -15.43 -8.36
CA LEU A 19 27.60 -15.02 -8.23
C LEU A 19 27.42 -14.02 -7.08
N ASN A 20 28.02 -14.32 -5.92
CA ASN A 20 27.97 -13.46 -4.74
C ASN A 20 28.71 -12.13 -4.97
N LEU A 21 29.85 -12.14 -5.68
CA LEU A 21 30.54 -10.91 -6.09
C LEU A 21 29.69 -10.02 -7.01
N ILE A 22 28.95 -10.61 -7.96
CA ILE A 22 28.05 -9.87 -8.86
C ILE A 22 26.90 -9.24 -8.05
N GLN A 23 26.20 -10.04 -7.23
CA GLN A 23 25.14 -9.52 -6.34
C GLN A 23 25.65 -8.39 -5.44
N HIS A 24 26.82 -8.55 -4.82
CA HIS A 24 27.38 -7.54 -3.94
C HIS A 24 27.78 -6.25 -4.69
N ALA A 25 28.27 -6.35 -5.92
CA ALA A 25 28.57 -5.20 -6.77
C ALA A 25 27.29 -4.44 -7.19
N GLU A 26 26.22 -5.18 -7.49
CA GLU A 26 24.92 -4.60 -7.86
C GLU A 26 24.23 -3.92 -6.67
N ILE A 27 24.26 -4.52 -5.48
CA ILE A 27 23.82 -3.88 -4.23
C ILE A 27 24.58 -2.57 -3.97
N ARG A 28 25.91 -2.53 -4.20
CA ARG A 28 26.70 -1.28 -4.09
C ARG A 28 26.41 -0.27 -5.21
N ARG A 29 25.87 -0.69 -6.34
CA ARG A 29 25.41 0.21 -7.41
C ARG A 29 24.07 0.83 -7.03
N LEU A 30 23.13 0.03 -6.53
CA LEU A 30 21.82 0.49 -6.05
C LEU A 30 21.96 1.51 -4.92
N HIS A 31 22.76 1.22 -3.88
CA HIS A 31 23.01 2.18 -2.78
C HIS A 31 23.57 3.53 -3.28
N ARG A 32 24.44 3.53 -4.30
CA ARG A 32 24.95 4.77 -4.90
C ARG A 32 23.90 5.54 -5.69
N HIS A 33 22.95 4.85 -6.34
CA HIS A 33 21.82 5.53 -6.99
C HIS A 33 20.84 6.12 -5.98
N VAL A 34 20.53 5.41 -4.89
CA VAL A 34 19.67 5.93 -3.81
C VAL A 34 20.31 7.17 -3.16
N ALA A 35 21.58 7.08 -2.75
CA ALA A 35 22.30 8.21 -2.17
C ALA A 35 22.42 9.42 -3.13
N ALA A 36 22.50 9.18 -4.45
CA ALA A 36 22.50 10.25 -5.44
C ALA A 36 21.12 10.91 -5.63
N LEU A 37 20.02 10.15 -5.46
CA LEU A 37 18.66 10.69 -5.46
C LEU A 37 18.39 11.52 -4.19
N GLU A 38 18.83 11.04 -3.02
CA GLU A 38 18.71 11.75 -1.74
C GLU A 38 19.58 13.02 -1.68
N ALA A 39 20.75 13.01 -2.34
CA ALA A 39 21.64 14.15 -2.42
C ALA A 39 21.20 15.23 -3.44
N MET A 40 20.19 14.98 -4.27
CA MET A 40 19.62 16.04 -5.11
C MET A 40 18.77 16.97 -4.26
N PRO A 41 19.14 18.27 -4.12
CA PRO A 41 18.31 19.20 -3.39
C PRO A 41 16.96 19.31 -4.08
N GLY A 42 15.89 19.02 -3.34
CA GLY A 42 14.52 19.09 -3.84
C GLY A 42 14.24 20.45 -4.49
N PRO A 43 13.34 20.51 -5.49
CA PRO A 43 13.09 21.73 -6.24
C PRO A 43 12.72 22.85 -5.28
N ARG A 44 13.63 23.83 -5.16
CA ARG A 44 13.43 24.98 -4.26
C ARG A 44 12.11 25.63 -4.64
N GLU A 45 11.17 25.52 -3.72
CA GLU A 45 9.85 26.13 -3.79
C GLU A 45 10.01 27.67 -3.74
N ASN A 46 10.35 28.24 -4.89
CA ASN A 46 10.36 29.68 -5.12
C ASN A 46 8.92 30.17 -5.16
N SER A 47 8.27 30.17 -4.00
CA SER A 47 7.01 30.87 -3.76
C SER A 47 7.27 32.38 -3.88
N ARG A 48 7.32 32.84 -5.13
CA ARG A 48 7.29 34.25 -5.50
C ARG A 48 5.90 34.58 -6.02
N ASN A 49 5.14 35.24 -5.14
CA ASN A 49 3.90 35.95 -5.42
C ASN A 49 3.83 36.49 -6.86
N THR A 50 2.97 35.89 -7.68
CA THR A 50 2.49 36.49 -8.93
C THR A 50 1.08 37.02 -8.70
N SER A 51 0.98 38.13 -7.98
CA SER A 51 -0.26 38.91 -7.93
C SER A 51 -0.55 39.49 -9.32
N VAL A 52 -1.57 38.97 -9.99
CA VAL A 52 -2.05 39.53 -11.26
C VAL A 52 -2.82 40.82 -10.96
N ALA A 53 -2.16 41.96 -11.17
CA ALA A 53 -2.80 43.27 -11.18
C ALA A 53 -2.33 44.05 -12.42
N ARG A 54 -3.27 44.36 -13.32
CA ARG A 54 -3.02 45.09 -14.58
C ARG A 54 -4.09 46.19 -14.70
N GLY A 55 -3.78 47.41 -14.25
CA GLY A 55 -4.84 48.40 -14.01
C GLY A 55 -4.46 49.86 -13.72
N ALA A 56 -3.42 50.39 -14.35
CA ALA A 56 -3.25 51.82 -14.71
C ALA A 56 -3.11 52.95 -13.65
N PHE A 57 -2.39 54.01 -14.08
CA PHE A 57 -2.27 55.39 -13.59
C PHE A 57 -1.73 55.70 -12.17
N GLY A 58 -0.82 56.69 -12.11
CA GLY A 58 -0.45 57.41 -10.88
C GLY A 58 1.05 57.75 -10.78
N ALA A 59 1.43 59.00 -11.07
CA ALA A 59 2.80 59.49 -10.83
C ALA A 59 2.94 60.07 -9.42
N GLY A 60 4.10 59.90 -8.75
CA GLY A 60 4.30 60.54 -7.43
C GLY A 60 5.50 60.13 -6.58
N ARG A 61 6.71 60.58 -6.97
CA ARG A 61 7.77 61.20 -6.13
C ARG A 61 8.05 60.74 -4.66
N ALA A 62 9.36 60.65 -4.37
CA ALA A 62 10.08 60.84 -3.08
C ALA A 62 10.34 59.63 -2.13
N ALA A 63 11.61 59.21 -2.14
CA ALA A 63 12.55 58.99 -1.02
C ALA A 63 12.04 58.78 0.43
N GLY A 64 12.57 57.74 1.09
CA GLY A 64 12.53 57.60 2.56
C GLY A 64 13.02 56.24 3.12
N GLN A 65 14.27 56.18 3.56
CA GLN A 65 14.81 55.21 4.54
C GLN A 65 15.32 56.04 5.75
N PRO A 66 15.66 55.49 6.94
CA PRO A 66 15.49 54.12 7.48
C PRO A 66 15.04 54.07 8.98
N ARG A 67 15.16 52.88 9.61
CA ARG A 67 15.39 52.58 11.06
C ARG A 67 14.24 52.62 12.09
N GLY A 68 14.37 51.72 13.08
CA GLY A 68 13.62 51.66 14.36
C GLY A 68 13.05 50.26 14.64
N SER A 69 13.78 49.23 15.07
CA SER A 69 14.42 48.95 16.39
C SER A 69 13.46 48.61 17.56
N ALA A 70 13.45 47.32 17.94
CA ALA A 70 13.31 46.73 19.29
C ALA A 70 12.06 47.01 20.18
N GLY A 71 11.57 45.98 20.88
CA GLY A 71 10.66 46.18 22.04
C GLY A 71 9.66 45.06 22.40
N VAL A 72 10.17 43.97 22.98
CA VAL A 72 9.55 43.02 23.94
C VAL A 72 8.78 43.77 25.08
N PRO A 73 7.80 43.23 25.88
CA PRO A 73 7.35 41.84 26.12
C PRO A 73 5.82 41.56 26.04
N ALA A 74 5.44 40.34 26.46
CA ALA A 74 4.08 39.81 26.65
C ALA A 74 3.27 40.44 27.80
N GLU A 75 1.93 40.28 27.75
CA GLU A 75 1.08 40.24 28.95
C GLU A 75 -0.19 39.36 28.80
N GLN A 76 -0.47 38.60 29.86
CA GLN A 76 -1.77 38.12 30.38
C GLN A 76 -2.81 37.37 29.51
N MET A 77 -3.07 36.12 29.94
CA MET A 77 -4.41 35.51 29.87
C MET A 77 -5.36 36.16 30.90
N PRO A 78 -6.67 36.01 30.70
CA PRO A 78 -7.59 35.78 31.81
C PRO A 78 -8.24 34.38 31.73
N SER A 79 -8.29 33.69 32.86
CA SER A 79 -9.11 32.49 33.06
C SER A 79 -10.59 32.84 33.25
N GLY A 80 -11.50 31.96 32.80
CA GLY A 80 -12.93 32.06 33.07
C GLY A 80 -13.52 30.66 33.33
N THR A 81 -14.20 30.49 34.46
CA THR A 81 -14.56 29.18 35.02
C THR A 81 -16.08 28.96 35.08
N SER A 82 -16.51 27.70 35.11
CA SER A 82 -17.87 27.23 35.46
C SER A 82 -18.98 27.48 34.41
N ALA A 83 -20.07 26.70 34.33
CA ALA A 83 -20.57 25.65 35.24
C ALA A 83 -21.26 24.48 34.48
N VAL A 84 -21.50 23.37 35.20
CA VAL A 84 -22.45 22.28 34.87
C VAL A 84 -23.53 22.25 35.97
N PRO A 85 -24.82 22.11 35.61
CA PRO A 85 -25.65 20.97 36.10
C PRO A 85 -26.31 20.22 34.92
N GLU A 86 -26.57 18.90 34.97
CA GLU A 86 -27.73 18.21 35.62
C GLU A 86 -29.06 18.47 34.86
N ALA A 87 -29.98 17.53 34.57
CA ALA A 87 -30.24 16.19 35.14
C ALA A 87 -30.88 15.20 34.13
N ALA A 88 -31.16 14.00 34.64
CA ALA A 88 -32.02 12.89 34.19
C ALA A 88 -33.41 13.28 33.58
N ASP A 89 -34.28 12.38 33.07
CA ASP A 89 -34.51 10.98 33.46
C ASP A 89 -35.33 10.14 32.43
N THR A 90 -35.39 8.83 32.69
CA THR A 90 -36.31 7.74 32.26
C THR A 90 -37.61 8.03 31.48
N ALA A 91 -37.95 7.12 30.55
CA ALA A 91 -39.13 6.22 30.69
C ALA A 91 -39.26 5.19 29.55
N ALA A 92 -39.61 3.93 29.89
CA ALA A 92 -40.00 2.88 28.94
C ALA A 92 -41.52 2.64 28.96
N ARG A 93 -42.10 2.18 27.84
CA ARG A 93 -43.42 1.52 27.82
C ARG A 93 -43.52 0.39 26.79
N GLN A 94 -43.96 -0.78 27.28
CA GLN A 94 -44.67 -1.84 26.55
C GLN A 94 -46.18 -1.72 26.94
N THR A 95 -47.18 -2.47 26.46
CA THR A 95 -47.34 -3.62 25.53
C THR A 95 -48.51 -3.24 24.54
N PRO A 96 -49.32 -4.12 23.90
CA PRO A 96 -49.26 -5.57 23.61
C PRO A 96 -49.53 -5.94 22.13
N ALA A 97 -49.62 -7.26 21.86
CA ALA A 97 -49.73 -7.89 20.55
C ALA A 97 -51.12 -7.87 19.88
N ALA A 98 -51.13 -8.10 18.57
CA ALA A 98 -52.24 -8.69 17.83
C ALA A 98 -51.71 -9.78 16.88
N ALA A 99 -52.37 -10.94 16.83
CA ALA A 99 -52.03 -12.02 15.92
C ALA A 99 -52.71 -11.82 14.56
N GLY A 100 -52.00 -12.14 13.46
CA GLY A 100 -52.52 -11.96 12.11
C GLY A 100 -51.74 -12.75 11.07
N VAL A 101 -52.31 -13.89 10.68
CA VAL A 101 -52.24 -14.60 9.39
C VAL A 101 -50.99 -14.46 8.51
N GLU A 102 -50.41 -15.63 8.23
CA GLU A 102 -49.36 -15.93 7.26
C GLU A 102 -49.79 -15.64 5.80
N GLU A 103 -49.00 -14.85 5.07
CA GLU A 103 -49.04 -14.74 3.60
C GLU A 103 -47.59 -14.58 3.08
N PRO A 104 -47.15 -15.35 2.05
CA PRO A 104 -45.75 -15.38 1.65
C PRO A 104 -45.36 -14.13 0.84
N PRO A 105 -44.17 -13.53 1.08
CA PRO A 105 -43.73 -12.37 0.32
C PRO A 105 -43.48 -12.72 -1.16
N PRO A 106 -43.77 -11.80 -2.10
CA PRO A 106 -43.53 -12.02 -3.52
C PRO A 106 -42.04 -12.19 -3.81
N ALA A 107 -41.72 -12.95 -4.86
CA ALA A 107 -40.35 -13.23 -5.28
C ALA A 107 -39.58 -11.93 -5.58
N ALA A 108 -38.70 -11.55 -4.65
CA ALA A 108 -37.79 -10.44 -4.84
C ALA A 108 -36.78 -10.77 -5.95
N ASP A 109 -36.48 -9.77 -6.77
CA ASP A 109 -35.52 -9.87 -7.86
C ASP A 109 -34.15 -10.36 -7.40
N ARG A 110 -33.40 -10.96 -8.35
CA ARG A 110 -32.07 -11.53 -8.14
C ARG A 110 -31.11 -10.52 -7.50
N ALA A 111 -30.99 -10.58 -6.17
CA ALA A 111 -29.84 -10.03 -5.46
C ALA A 111 -28.57 -10.67 -6.05
N ALA A 112 -27.56 -9.85 -6.32
CA ALA A 112 -26.24 -10.31 -6.75
C ALA A 112 -25.68 -11.32 -5.73
N PRO A 113 -24.81 -12.27 -6.14
CA PRO A 113 -24.27 -13.27 -5.24
C PRO A 113 -23.47 -12.61 -4.12
N VAL A 114 -24.10 -12.50 -2.95
CA VAL A 114 -23.42 -12.17 -1.69
C VAL A 114 -22.40 -13.27 -1.44
N TRP A 115 -21.13 -12.86 -1.34
CA TRP A 115 -19.94 -13.67 -1.11
C TRP A 115 -20.21 -14.96 -0.32
N GLN A 116 -20.30 -16.09 -1.04
CA GLN A 116 -20.25 -17.39 -0.40
C GLN A 116 -18.81 -17.65 0.05
N VAL A 117 -18.65 -17.65 1.37
CA VAL A 117 -17.41 -17.92 2.11
C VAL A 117 -16.71 -19.16 1.57
N PHE A 118 -15.60 -18.97 0.85
CA PHE A 118 -14.76 -20.06 0.40
C PHE A 118 -14.08 -20.74 1.60
N SER A 119 -13.97 -22.06 1.53
CA SER A 119 -13.76 -22.90 2.72
C SER A 119 -12.42 -23.62 2.71
N ARG A 120 -11.34 -22.92 3.07
CA ARG A 120 -10.30 -23.41 4.01
C ARG A 120 -9.22 -22.35 4.29
N PRO A 121 -8.86 -22.09 5.57
CA PRO A 121 -9.42 -22.63 6.80
C PRO A 121 -10.66 -21.83 7.26
N SER A 122 -11.86 -22.37 7.02
CA SER A 122 -13.07 -21.93 7.71
C SER A 122 -12.83 -22.01 9.22
N SER A 123 -12.97 -20.89 9.95
CA SER A 123 -12.88 -20.81 11.42
C SER A 123 -11.58 -21.24 12.11
N GLY A 124 -10.50 -21.48 11.36
CA GLY A 124 -9.16 -21.56 11.95
C GLY A 124 -8.63 -20.15 12.18
N GLN A 125 -8.66 -19.64 13.43
CA GLN A 125 -7.87 -18.45 13.77
C GLN A 125 -6.41 -18.73 13.38
N PHE A 126 -5.80 -17.85 12.60
CA PHE A 126 -4.35 -17.90 12.37
C PHE A 126 -3.67 -18.00 13.74
N SER A 127 -2.72 -18.92 13.89
CA SER A 127 -2.01 -19.04 15.16
C SER A 127 -1.27 -17.72 15.46
N PRO A 128 -1.00 -17.37 16.73
CA PRO A 128 -0.28 -16.14 17.07
C PRO A 128 1.04 -15.99 16.29
N GLU A 129 1.72 -17.11 16.02
CA GLU A 129 2.93 -17.19 15.21
C GLU A 129 2.66 -16.86 13.72
N GLN A 130 1.54 -17.32 13.16
CA GLN A 130 1.15 -16.99 11.79
C GLN A 130 0.69 -15.53 11.65
N ILE A 131 -0.05 -14.99 12.63
CA ILE A 131 -0.41 -13.57 12.69
C ILE A 131 0.86 -12.72 12.73
N GLN A 132 1.84 -13.10 13.56
CA GLN A 132 3.13 -12.43 13.63
C GLN A 132 3.91 -12.57 12.31
N ALA A 133 3.90 -13.74 11.69
CA ALA A 133 4.58 -13.97 10.40
C ALA A 133 3.96 -13.15 9.26
N LEU A 134 2.64 -13.03 9.19
CA LEU A 134 1.92 -12.18 8.23
C LEU A 134 2.15 -10.69 8.50
N THR A 135 2.13 -10.27 9.77
CA THR A 135 2.47 -8.88 10.15
C THR A 135 3.93 -8.55 9.82
N ASN A 136 4.84 -9.52 9.97
CA ASN A 136 6.24 -9.37 9.59
C ASN A 136 6.44 -9.41 8.07
N SER A 137 5.61 -10.13 7.30
CA SER A 137 5.76 -10.24 5.85
C SER A 137 5.43 -8.92 5.17
N ILE A 138 4.41 -8.18 5.62
CA ILE A 138 4.12 -6.84 5.08
C ILE A 138 5.15 -5.77 5.44
N ALA A 139 6.07 -6.05 6.36
CA ALA A 139 7.22 -5.19 6.57
C ALA A 139 8.16 -5.18 5.35
N LEU A 140 8.15 -6.24 4.53
CA LEU A 140 8.72 -6.26 3.18
C LEU A 140 7.70 -5.65 2.21
N TYR A 141 7.96 -4.42 1.79
CA TYR A 141 7.10 -3.71 0.85
C TYR A 141 7.31 -4.21 -0.58
N PRO A 142 6.32 -4.04 -1.48
CA PRO A 142 6.43 -4.42 -2.88
C PRO A 142 7.61 -3.80 -3.64
N ASN A 143 8.18 -2.68 -3.16
CA ASN A 143 9.39 -2.07 -3.73
C ASN A 143 10.71 -2.74 -3.27
N GLY A 144 10.66 -3.81 -2.46
CA GLY A 144 11.82 -4.52 -1.91
C GLY A 144 12.49 -3.84 -0.71
N VAL A 145 12.01 -2.67 -0.28
CA VAL A 145 12.47 -2.06 0.97
C VAL A 145 11.72 -2.71 2.12
N ARG A 146 12.45 -3.00 3.20
CA ARG A 146 11.90 -3.48 4.45
C ARG A 146 11.99 -2.42 5.54
N VAL A 147 10.93 -2.26 6.31
CA VAL A 147 10.97 -1.45 7.54
C VAL A 147 11.32 -2.36 8.71
N VAL A 148 12.43 -2.06 9.39
CA VAL A 148 12.88 -2.75 10.59
C VAL A 148 12.64 -1.82 11.78
N SER A 149 11.90 -2.31 12.77
CA SER A 149 11.68 -1.60 14.03
C SER A 149 13.01 -1.43 14.76
N GLY A 150 13.61 -0.23 14.68
CA GLY A 150 14.80 0.12 15.44
C GLY A 150 14.50 0.20 16.94
N THR A 151 15.54 0.12 17.76
CA THR A 151 15.45 0.34 19.22
C THR A 151 15.37 1.82 19.63
N GLY A 152 15.14 2.72 18.66
CA GLY A 152 14.99 4.17 18.83
C GLY A 152 13.70 4.70 18.20
N PRO A 153 13.47 6.03 18.23
CA PRO A 153 12.25 6.65 17.70
C PRO A 153 12.16 6.63 16.16
N GLU A 154 13.27 6.35 15.47
CA GLU A 154 13.33 6.27 14.01
C GLU A 154 13.32 4.80 13.56
N ALA A 155 12.31 4.42 12.77
CA ALA A 155 12.27 3.11 12.13
C ALA A 155 13.32 3.04 11.02
N VAL A 156 14.18 2.02 11.05
CA VAL A 156 15.26 1.86 10.07
C VAL A 156 14.70 1.25 8.79
N ARG A 157 14.94 1.88 7.65
CA ARG A 157 14.62 1.32 6.34
C ARG A 157 15.84 0.58 5.81
N GLU A 158 15.70 -0.73 5.60
CA GLU A 158 16.74 -1.59 5.04
C GLU A 158 16.30 -2.10 3.66
N VAL A 159 17.24 -2.33 2.74
CA VAL A 159 16.93 -3.03 1.48
C VAL A 159 16.98 -4.52 1.77
N ASP A 160 15.86 -5.22 1.61
CA ASP A 160 15.80 -6.66 1.90
C ASP A 160 16.64 -7.45 0.87
N PRO A 161 17.33 -8.54 1.25
CA PRO A 161 17.99 -9.43 0.30
C PRO A 161 17.09 -9.92 -0.86
N LEU A 162 15.77 -10.03 -0.62
CA LEU A 162 14.78 -10.41 -1.63
C LEU A 162 14.50 -9.28 -2.65
N ALA A 163 14.91 -8.04 -2.40
CA ALA A 163 14.68 -6.90 -3.30
C ALA A 163 15.24 -7.13 -4.71
N ALA A 164 16.42 -7.77 -4.83
CA ALA A 164 17.00 -8.10 -6.12
C ALA A 164 16.12 -9.08 -6.91
N ASN A 165 15.58 -10.09 -6.24
CA ASN A 165 14.65 -11.06 -6.85
C ASN A 165 13.33 -10.37 -7.23
N LEU A 166 12.83 -9.43 -6.42
CA LEU A 166 11.62 -8.66 -6.73
C LEU A 166 11.80 -7.80 -7.99
N ILE A 167 12.86 -7.01 -8.04
CA ILE A 167 13.19 -6.18 -9.22
C ILE A 167 13.33 -7.07 -10.47
N HIS A 168 13.96 -8.23 -10.34
CA HIS A 168 14.08 -9.20 -11.44
C HIS A 168 12.73 -9.76 -11.89
N GLY A 169 11.89 -10.21 -10.95
CA GLY A 169 10.54 -10.74 -11.21
C GLY A 169 9.62 -9.72 -11.86
N PHE A 170 9.67 -8.45 -11.43
CA PHE A 170 8.97 -7.33 -12.07
C PHE A 170 9.48 -7.06 -13.49
N GLY A 171 10.79 -7.10 -13.71
CA GLY A 171 11.39 -6.97 -15.04
C GLY A 171 10.89 -8.06 -16.00
N LEU A 172 10.88 -9.31 -15.56
CA LEU A 172 10.36 -10.45 -16.33
C LEU A 172 8.85 -10.31 -16.60
N LEU A 173 8.05 -9.94 -15.59
CA LEU A 173 6.61 -9.75 -15.74
C LEU A 173 6.28 -8.62 -16.72
N GLY A 174 6.99 -7.49 -16.65
CA GLY A 174 6.86 -6.35 -17.58
C GLY A 174 7.33 -6.65 -19.01
N GLN A 175 8.26 -7.60 -19.18
CA GLN A 175 8.68 -8.11 -20.50
C GLN A 175 7.72 -9.17 -21.06
N GLY A 176 6.73 -9.62 -20.29
CA GLY A 176 5.81 -10.70 -20.68
C GLY A 176 6.36 -12.12 -20.44
N SER A 177 7.55 -12.26 -19.85
CA SER A 177 8.19 -13.53 -19.48
C SER A 177 7.53 -14.15 -18.23
N LYS A 178 6.24 -14.45 -18.35
CA LYS A 178 5.35 -14.86 -17.26
C LYS A 178 5.79 -16.13 -16.53
N ALA A 179 6.32 -17.12 -17.26
CA ALA A 179 6.79 -18.37 -16.65
C ALA A 179 8.02 -18.14 -15.75
N ASP A 180 9.02 -17.41 -16.26
CA ASP A 180 10.24 -17.08 -15.50
C ASP A 180 9.90 -16.19 -14.29
N ALA A 181 9.02 -15.20 -14.48
CA ALA A 181 8.51 -14.35 -13.40
C ALA A 181 7.82 -15.19 -12.30
N ALA A 182 7.01 -16.19 -12.68
CA ALA A 182 6.36 -17.08 -11.72
C ALA A 182 7.39 -17.87 -10.90
N THR A 183 8.44 -18.43 -11.52
CA THR A 183 9.51 -19.13 -10.79
C THR A 183 10.23 -18.21 -9.79
N VAL A 184 10.44 -16.94 -10.14
CA VAL A 184 11.02 -15.96 -9.21
C VAL A 184 10.09 -15.66 -8.03
N PHE A 185 8.79 -15.45 -8.27
CA PHE A 185 7.82 -15.22 -7.19
C PHE A 185 7.59 -16.47 -6.32
N GLU A 186 7.59 -17.68 -6.89
CA GLU A 186 7.57 -18.95 -6.14
C GLU A 186 8.80 -19.08 -5.24
N SER A 187 9.99 -18.70 -5.71
CA SER A 187 11.21 -18.68 -4.88
C SER A 187 11.16 -17.66 -3.74
N ILE A 188 10.44 -16.54 -3.91
CA ILE A 188 10.25 -15.54 -2.85
C ILE A 188 9.23 -16.05 -1.82
N LEU A 189 8.12 -16.63 -2.28
CA LEU A 189 7.10 -17.22 -1.41
C LEU A 189 7.62 -18.46 -0.66
N ALA A 190 8.57 -19.21 -1.22
CA ALA A 190 9.28 -20.26 -0.46
C ALA A 190 10.06 -19.72 0.76
N ALA A 191 10.53 -18.47 0.71
CA ALA A 191 11.16 -17.78 1.84
C ALA A 191 10.17 -17.02 2.73
N CYS A 192 9.05 -16.53 2.17
CA CYS A 192 8.02 -15.75 2.86
C CYS A 192 6.61 -16.22 2.44
N PRO A 193 6.11 -17.37 2.94
CA PRO A 193 4.88 -17.99 2.42
C PRO A 193 3.61 -17.15 2.59
N LEU A 194 3.51 -16.40 3.69
CA LEU A 194 2.38 -15.54 4.00
C LEU A 194 2.60 -14.10 3.49
N TRP A 195 3.25 -13.91 2.35
CA TRP A 195 3.51 -12.58 1.79
C TRP A 195 2.45 -12.21 0.74
N PRO A 196 1.42 -11.41 1.10
CA PRO A 196 0.25 -11.19 0.24
C PRO A 196 0.60 -10.55 -1.11
N TYR A 197 1.56 -9.62 -1.11
CA TYR A 197 2.04 -8.99 -2.33
C TYR A 197 2.69 -10.00 -3.28
N GLY A 198 3.40 -11.00 -2.75
CA GLY A 198 4.00 -12.08 -3.54
C GLY A 198 2.95 -12.96 -4.22
N LEU A 199 1.89 -13.32 -3.50
CA LEU A 199 0.75 -14.06 -4.06
C LEU A 199 0.02 -13.25 -5.14
N TYR A 200 -0.17 -11.95 -4.92
CA TYR A 200 -0.70 -11.02 -5.93
C TYR A 200 0.14 -11.06 -7.21
N TYR A 201 1.47 -10.87 -7.14
CA TYR A 201 2.32 -10.93 -8.34
C TYR A 201 2.42 -12.33 -8.94
N LEU A 202 2.42 -13.39 -8.13
CA LEU A 202 2.40 -14.76 -8.62
C LEU A 202 1.10 -15.05 -9.40
N SER A 203 -0.04 -14.51 -8.97
CA SER A 203 -1.31 -14.64 -9.70
C SER A 203 -1.25 -13.95 -11.07
N LEU A 204 -0.58 -12.80 -11.18
CA LEU A 204 -0.39 -12.08 -12.45
C LEU A 204 0.59 -12.80 -13.40
N ALA A 205 1.61 -13.46 -12.85
CA ALA A 205 2.54 -14.27 -13.62
C ALA A 205 1.91 -15.59 -14.09
N THR A 206 1.26 -16.34 -13.18
CA THR A 206 0.68 -17.66 -13.47
C THR A 206 -0.71 -17.62 -14.11
N GLY A 207 -1.43 -16.50 -13.99
CA GLY A 207 -2.84 -16.35 -14.37
C GLY A 207 -3.83 -17.09 -13.46
N LYS A 208 -3.37 -17.75 -12.39
CA LYS A 208 -4.20 -18.57 -11.51
C LYS A 208 -5.04 -17.69 -10.57
N ARG A 209 -6.36 -17.74 -10.73
CA ARG A 209 -7.31 -17.07 -9.83
C ARG A 209 -7.11 -17.41 -8.35
N SER A 210 -6.81 -18.66 -8.01
CA SER A 210 -6.63 -19.11 -6.62
C SER A 210 -5.54 -18.34 -5.85
N HIS A 211 -4.45 -17.95 -6.52
CA HIS A 211 -3.40 -17.14 -5.89
C HIS A 211 -3.86 -15.69 -5.63
N MET A 212 -4.78 -15.16 -6.46
CA MET A 212 -5.37 -13.84 -6.26
C MET A 212 -6.41 -13.86 -5.13
N GLU A 213 -7.17 -14.95 -5.00
CA GLU A 213 -8.10 -15.18 -3.88
C GLU A 213 -7.32 -15.24 -2.56
N GLU A 214 -6.25 -16.04 -2.49
CA GLU A 214 -5.37 -16.12 -1.30
C GLU A 214 -4.72 -14.77 -0.96
N ALA A 215 -4.27 -14.00 -1.97
CA ALA A 215 -3.75 -12.65 -1.76
C ALA A 215 -4.83 -11.71 -1.17
N ALA A 216 -6.04 -11.70 -1.73
CA ALA A 216 -7.14 -10.87 -1.26
C ALA A 216 -7.57 -11.22 0.18
N GLU A 217 -7.62 -12.52 0.52
CA GLU A 217 -7.92 -13.00 1.87
C GLU A 217 -6.88 -12.52 2.90
N LEU A 218 -5.58 -12.67 2.61
CA LEU A 218 -4.51 -12.22 3.50
C LEU A 218 -4.50 -10.68 3.69
N LEU A 219 -4.75 -9.92 2.62
CA LEU A 219 -4.82 -8.45 2.67
C LEU A 219 -6.06 -7.98 3.46
N HIS A 220 -7.20 -8.64 3.29
CA HIS A 220 -8.40 -8.37 4.09
C HIS A 220 -8.20 -8.74 5.57
N TYR A 221 -7.53 -9.86 5.85
CA TYR A 221 -7.26 -10.29 7.22
C TYR A 221 -6.35 -9.32 7.99
N LEU A 222 -5.34 -8.74 7.32
CA LEU A 222 -4.54 -7.65 7.89
C LEU A 222 -5.38 -6.41 8.24
N GLU A 223 -6.44 -6.15 7.49
CA GLU A 223 -7.35 -5.02 7.74
C GLU A 223 -8.26 -5.29 8.93
N THR A 224 -8.79 -6.51 9.08
CA THR A 224 -9.58 -6.90 10.26
C THR A 224 -8.77 -6.95 11.56
N LEU A 225 -7.44 -7.07 11.47
CA LEU A 225 -6.50 -6.99 12.59
C LEU A 225 -6.05 -5.55 12.92
N ASP A 226 -6.52 -4.52 12.20
CA ASP A 226 -6.02 -3.13 12.26
C ASP A 226 -4.49 -3.04 12.04
N ARG A 227 -3.97 -3.88 11.14
CA ARG A 227 -2.56 -3.90 10.70
C ARG A 227 -2.38 -3.47 9.23
N ALA A 228 -3.48 -3.30 8.49
CA ALA A 228 -3.41 -2.91 7.08
C ALA A 228 -2.87 -1.50 6.88
N THR A 229 -1.71 -1.43 6.22
CA THR A 229 -1.13 -0.20 5.72
C THR A 229 -1.96 0.38 4.56
N PRO A 230 -1.75 1.66 4.18
CA PRO A 230 -2.37 2.24 2.99
C PRO A 230 -2.13 1.44 1.69
N GLU A 231 -0.93 0.88 1.54
CA GLU A 231 -0.57 -0.05 0.47
C GLU A 231 -1.35 -1.35 0.58
N THR A 232 -1.47 -1.92 1.78
CA THR A 232 -2.26 -3.15 2.02
C THR A 232 -3.68 -2.97 1.49
N ARG A 233 -4.31 -1.82 1.79
CA ARG A 233 -5.67 -1.48 1.31
C ARG A 233 -5.73 -1.26 -0.20
N LEU A 234 -4.71 -0.66 -0.81
CA LEU A 234 -4.62 -0.52 -2.27
C LEU A 234 -4.49 -1.89 -2.96
N TYR A 235 -3.58 -2.75 -2.51
CA TYR A 235 -3.45 -4.09 -3.08
C TYR A 235 -4.69 -4.94 -2.84
N ARG A 236 -5.42 -4.76 -1.72
CA ARG A 236 -6.73 -5.39 -1.48
C ARG A 236 -7.75 -4.97 -2.54
N ALA A 237 -7.86 -3.66 -2.79
CA ALA A 237 -8.73 -3.12 -3.84
C ALA A 237 -8.35 -3.65 -5.23
N LEU A 238 -7.07 -3.66 -5.58
CA LEU A 238 -6.59 -4.18 -6.87
C LEU A 238 -6.83 -5.69 -7.01
N ALA A 239 -6.62 -6.48 -5.96
CA ALA A 239 -6.94 -7.91 -5.96
C ALA A 239 -8.45 -8.14 -6.16
N GLY A 240 -9.30 -7.36 -5.48
CA GLY A 240 -10.74 -7.34 -5.70
C GLY A 240 -11.11 -7.15 -7.17
N LEU A 241 -10.51 -6.17 -7.86
CA LEU A 241 -10.78 -5.93 -9.29
C LEU A 241 -10.52 -7.15 -10.17
N PHE A 242 -9.41 -7.87 -9.95
CA PHE A 242 -9.10 -9.11 -10.68
C PHE A 242 -10.06 -10.27 -10.33
N LEU A 243 -10.72 -10.21 -9.17
CA LEU A 243 -11.74 -11.17 -8.76
C LEU A 243 -13.17 -10.80 -9.24
N ASN A 244 -13.32 -9.66 -9.93
CA ASN A 244 -14.56 -8.98 -10.33
C ASN A 244 -15.33 -8.30 -9.17
N ASP A 245 -14.64 -7.94 -8.09
CA ASP A 245 -15.15 -7.07 -7.04
C ASP A 245 -14.68 -5.62 -7.23
N ALA A 246 -15.63 -4.74 -7.55
CA ALA A 246 -15.37 -3.32 -7.68
C ALA A 246 -15.64 -2.53 -6.38
N GLU A 247 -16.27 -3.12 -5.36
CA GLU A 247 -16.64 -2.38 -4.14
C GLU A 247 -15.42 -2.00 -3.33
N ALA A 248 -14.46 -2.91 -3.13
CA ALA A 248 -13.20 -2.62 -2.43
C ALA A 248 -12.43 -1.44 -3.07
N LEU A 249 -12.47 -1.28 -4.40
CA LEU A 249 -11.90 -0.11 -5.06
C LEU A 249 -12.72 1.16 -4.84
N LYS A 250 -14.07 1.09 -4.86
CA LYS A 250 -14.90 2.26 -4.58
C LYS A 250 -14.69 2.78 -3.16
N GLU A 251 -14.62 1.88 -2.17
CA GLU A 251 -14.30 2.18 -0.79
C GLU A 251 -12.93 2.86 -0.68
N TRP A 252 -11.91 2.28 -1.31
CA TRP A 252 -10.56 2.85 -1.33
C TRP A 252 -10.52 4.24 -1.98
N LEU A 253 -11.12 4.41 -3.16
CA LEU A 253 -11.20 5.70 -3.84
C LEU A 253 -11.98 6.74 -3.02
N ALA A 254 -13.05 6.36 -2.34
CA ALA A 254 -13.82 7.29 -1.50
C ALA A 254 -13.01 7.86 -0.32
N VAL A 255 -11.99 7.14 0.16
CA VAL A 255 -11.06 7.64 1.20
C VAL A 255 -10.08 8.68 0.65
N TYR A 256 -9.69 8.60 -0.63
CA TYR A 256 -8.65 9.45 -1.24
C TYR A 256 -9.16 10.47 -2.27
N ASP A 257 -10.43 10.40 -2.68
CA ASP A 257 -11.11 11.41 -3.53
C ASP A 257 -11.43 12.71 -2.75
N VAL A 258 -11.19 12.75 -1.43
CA VAL A 258 -11.38 13.95 -0.60
C VAL A 258 -10.27 14.97 -0.91
N GLU A 259 -10.64 16.06 -1.59
CA GLU A 259 -9.71 17.14 -1.97
C GLU A 259 -8.85 17.61 -0.77
N GLY A 260 -7.53 17.55 -0.93
CA GLY A 260 -6.56 17.98 0.08
C GLY A 260 -5.99 16.86 0.96
N ALA A 261 -6.50 15.64 0.89
CA ALA A 261 -5.88 14.48 1.54
C ALA A 261 -4.57 14.08 0.81
N SER A 262 -3.44 14.67 1.21
CA SER A 262 -2.13 14.11 0.87
C SER A 262 -2.02 12.73 1.52
N PRO A 263 -1.86 11.64 0.76
CA PRO A 263 -1.70 10.32 1.34
C PRO A 263 -0.38 10.25 2.12
N PRO A 264 -0.26 9.32 3.08
CA PRO A 264 1.05 8.92 3.57
C PRO A 264 1.93 8.42 2.40
N GLN A 265 3.25 8.63 2.52
CA GLN A 265 4.24 8.22 1.50
C GLN A 265 4.20 6.70 1.30
N MET A 266 3.53 6.24 0.24
CA MET A 266 3.35 4.80 -0.02
C MET A 266 4.57 4.14 -0.67
N MET A 267 4.90 2.94 -0.20
CA MET A 267 6.04 2.16 -0.67
C MET A 267 5.62 1.10 -1.70
N LEU A 268 5.20 1.60 -2.87
CA LEU A 268 4.55 0.82 -3.94
C LEU A 268 5.54 0.16 -4.90
N GLY A 269 5.17 -1.03 -5.40
CA GLY A 269 5.80 -1.68 -6.55
C GLY A 269 5.04 -1.36 -7.85
N PRO A 270 5.33 -2.07 -8.95
CA PRO A 270 4.56 -1.93 -10.18
C PRO A 270 3.10 -2.33 -9.94
N LEU A 271 2.17 -1.44 -10.27
CA LEU A 271 0.74 -1.68 -10.08
C LEU A 271 0.13 -2.25 -11.35
N TYR A 272 -0.73 -3.26 -11.21
CA TYR A 272 -1.43 -3.87 -12.32
C TYR A 272 -2.95 -3.74 -12.16
N VAL A 273 -3.64 -3.53 -13.27
CA VAL A 273 -5.11 -3.49 -13.35
C VAL A 273 -5.61 -4.45 -14.43
N PRO A 274 -6.84 -5.00 -14.30
CA PRO A 274 -7.43 -5.83 -15.34
C PRO A 274 -7.56 -5.07 -16.68
N GLY A 275 -7.25 -5.71 -17.81
CA GLY A 275 -7.39 -5.08 -19.13
C GLY A 275 -8.85 -4.79 -19.54
N ASN A 276 -9.82 -5.41 -18.89
CA ASN A 276 -11.25 -5.18 -19.06
C ASN A 276 -11.84 -4.10 -18.12
N LEU A 277 -11.00 -3.32 -17.41
CA LEU A 277 -11.46 -2.32 -16.46
C LEU A 277 -12.28 -1.20 -17.15
N PRO A 278 -13.42 -0.76 -16.59
CA PRO A 278 -14.22 0.32 -17.18
C PRO A 278 -13.41 1.62 -17.34
N PRO A 279 -13.47 2.31 -18.49
CA PRO A 279 -12.67 3.53 -18.73
C PRO A 279 -12.95 4.72 -17.80
N ALA A 280 -14.06 4.70 -17.05
CA ALA A 280 -14.32 5.67 -15.98
C ALA A 280 -13.50 5.34 -14.72
N THR A 281 -13.39 4.06 -14.38
CA THR A 281 -12.61 3.56 -13.24
C THR A 281 -11.11 3.72 -13.48
N LEU A 282 -10.64 3.41 -14.69
CA LEU A 282 -9.24 3.64 -15.07
C LEU A 282 -8.86 5.12 -14.93
N ARG A 283 -9.67 6.03 -15.47
CA ARG A 283 -9.42 7.48 -15.35
C ARG A 283 -9.47 8.00 -13.91
N ARG A 284 -10.27 7.41 -13.03
CA ARG A 284 -10.24 7.75 -11.58
C ARG A 284 -8.94 7.31 -10.94
N LEU A 285 -8.46 6.09 -11.23
CA LEU A 285 -7.15 5.62 -10.77
C LEU A 285 -5.99 6.47 -11.32
N GLU A 286 -6.01 6.82 -12.62
CA GLU A 286 -5.01 7.68 -13.25
C GLU A 286 -5.03 9.13 -12.72
N ALA A 287 -6.18 9.62 -12.24
CA ALA A 287 -6.29 10.93 -11.60
C ALA A 287 -5.65 10.97 -10.20
N VAL A 288 -5.37 9.82 -9.59
CA VAL A 288 -4.64 9.74 -8.31
C VAL A 288 -3.16 10.03 -8.56
N SER A 289 -2.79 11.31 -8.49
CA SER A 289 -1.52 11.89 -8.96
C SER A 289 -0.22 11.30 -8.39
N TRP A 290 -0.31 10.44 -7.38
CA TRP A 290 0.80 9.82 -6.67
C TRP A 290 0.88 8.30 -6.88
N LEU A 291 -0.07 7.68 -7.59
CA LEU A 291 0.08 6.30 -8.03
C LEU A 291 1.16 6.21 -9.12
N PRO A 292 2.05 5.21 -9.07
CA PRO A 292 2.97 4.93 -10.18
C PRO A 292 2.21 4.49 -11.43
N LEU A 293 2.92 4.44 -12.56
CA LEU A 293 2.37 4.01 -13.84
C LEU A 293 1.59 2.69 -13.70
N LEU A 294 0.30 2.73 -14.05
CA LEU A 294 -0.58 1.56 -14.01
C LEU A 294 -0.33 0.69 -15.24
N HIS A 295 -0.10 -0.60 -15.03
CA HIS A 295 0.08 -1.57 -16.10
C HIS A 295 -1.22 -2.39 -16.32
N THR A 296 -1.71 -2.48 -17.54
CA THR A 296 -2.86 -3.34 -17.87
C THR A 296 -2.43 -4.81 -18.00
N SER A 297 -3.22 -5.73 -17.46
CA SER A 297 -2.95 -7.17 -17.53
C SER A 297 -4.23 -8.00 -17.70
N ASP A 298 -4.27 -8.86 -18.72
CA ASP A 298 -5.34 -9.85 -18.95
C ASP A 298 -5.05 -11.22 -18.28
N ALA A 299 -4.20 -11.22 -17.25
CA ALA A 299 -3.58 -12.44 -16.76
C ALA A 299 -4.52 -13.41 -16.05
N VAL A 300 -5.36 -12.91 -15.14
CA VAL A 300 -6.20 -13.75 -14.27
C VAL A 300 -7.42 -14.24 -15.05
N ARG A 301 -7.60 -15.56 -15.12
CA ARG A 301 -8.70 -16.24 -15.82
C ARG A 301 -9.31 -17.32 -14.95
#